data_AF-A0A562TKI2-F1
#
_entry.id   AF-A0A562TKI2-F1
#
_cell.length_a   1.000
_cell.length_b   1.000
_cell.length_c   1.000
_cell.angle_alpha   90.00
_cell.angle_beta   90.00
_cell.angle_gamma   90.00
#
_symmetry.space_group_name_H-M   'P 1'
#
loop_
_entity.id
_entity.type
_entity.pdbx_description
1 polymer ?
#
loop_
_entity_poly.entity_id
_entity_poly.type
_entity_poly.pdbx_seq_one_letter_code
_entity_poly.pdbx_strand_id
1 'polypeptide(L)'
;MKKALYVLTAILFLLVMTNPNHGSFQKFLGQQNITNTNRKANFLVCSIYSANDKNYLAILNEFYNISEHNNNSRNNSRPAADSIKTINKLQTENPLKTGD
;
A
#
# COMPACT_ATOMS: atom_id res chain seq x y z
N MET A 1 -9.26 41.23 1.84
CA MET A 1 -9.70 39.91 1.33
C MET A 1 -9.04 39.51 0.02
N LYS A 2 -9.15 40.28 -1.07
CA LYS A 2 -8.55 39.91 -2.38
C LYS A 2 -7.02 39.66 -2.35
N LYS A 3 -6.26 40.47 -1.58
CA LYS A 3 -4.81 40.29 -1.40
C LYS A 3 -4.45 38.91 -0.82
N ALA A 4 -5.18 38.47 0.20
CA ALA A 4 -4.96 37.16 0.82
C ALA A 4 -5.27 36.01 -0.16
N LEU A 5 -6.29 36.18 -1.01
CA LEU A 5 -6.61 35.21 -2.05
C LEU A 5 -5.47 35.07 -3.07
N TYR A 6 -4.90 36.18 -3.55
CA TYR A 6 -3.76 36.12 -4.48
C TYR A 6 -2.53 35.45 -3.85
N VAL A 7 -2.24 35.74 -2.58
CA VAL A 7 -1.15 35.08 -1.85
C VAL A 7 -1.40 33.58 -1.74
N LEU A 8 -2.61 33.17 -1.39
CA LEU A 8 -2.99 31.76 -1.30
C LEU A 8 -2.85 31.05 -2.66
N THR A 9 -3.32 31.67 -3.74
CA THR A 9 -3.21 31.13 -5.10
C THR A 9 -1.75 31.02 -5.54
N ALA A 10 -0.92 32.02 -5.22
CA ALA A 10 0.51 31.99 -5.55
C ALA A 10 1.24 30.86 -4.81
N ILE A 11 0.95 30.66 -3.52
CA ILE A 11 1.50 29.55 -2.74
C ILE A 11 1.04 28.21 -3.34
N LEU A 12 -0.25 28.06 -3.63
CA LEU A 12 -0.78 26.84 -4.23
C LEU A 12 -0.12 26.52 -5.57
N PHE A 13 0.05 27.54 -6.42
CA PHE A 13 0.71 27.40 -7.71
C PHE A 13 2.18 26.96 -7.55
N LEU A 14 2.90 27.55 -6.60
CA LEU A 14 4.27 27.18 -6.29
C LEU A 14 4.35 25.73 -5.79
N LEU A 15 3.44 25.32 -4.91
CA LEU A 15 3.37 23.94 -4.42
C LEU A 15 3.14 22.93 -5.55
N VAL A 16 2.21 23.22 -6.47
CA VAL A 16 1.94 22.38 -7.64
C VAL A 16 3.15 22.30 -8.57
N MET A 17 3.81 23.43 -8.84
CA MET A 17 5.03 23.48 -9.66
C MET A 17 6.19 22.68 -9.05
N THR A 18 6.29 22.65 -7.73
CA THR A 18 7.33 21.89 -7.01
C THR A 18 6.99 20.41 -6.80
N ASN A 19 5.81 19.94 -7.23
CA ASN A 19 5.43 18.54 -7.07
C ASN A 19 6.31 17.65 -7.98
N PRO A 20 7.10 16.72 -7.41
CA PRO A 20 8.06 15.93 -8.16
C PRO A 20 7.38 15.02 -9.19
N ASN A 21 7.91 15.03 -10.41
CA ASN A 21 7.47 14.14 -11.48
C ASN A 21 8.13 12.75 -11.40
N HIS A 22 7.66 11.81 -12.22
CA HIS A 22 8.17 10.44 -12.24
C HIS A 22 9.67 10.36 -12.60
N GLY A 23 10.15 11.26 -13.45
CA GLY A 23 11.57 11.33 -13.81
C GLY A 23 12.45 11.73 -12.63
N SER A 24 12.01 12.68 -11.78
CA SER A 24 12.70 13.03 -10.54
C SER A 24 12.79 11.84 -9.58
N PHE A 25 11.74 11.01 -9.52
CA PHE A 25 11.74 9.81 -8.70
C PHE A 25 12.74 8.75 -9.21
N GLN A 26 12.78 8.52 -10.53
CA GLN A 26 13.77 7.61 -11.14
C GLN A 26 15.21 8.10 -10.93
N LYS A 27 15.44 9.42 -10.97
CA LYS A 27 16.73 10.03 -10.63
C LYS A 27 17.10 9.81 -9.16
N PHE A 28 16.16 10.04 -8.24
CA PHE A 28 16.35 9.80 -6.81
C PHE A 28 16.79 8.36 -6.51
N LEU A 29 16.22 7.38 -7.21
CA LEU A 29 16.59 5.97 -7.04
C LEU A 29 17.93 5.57 -7.70
N GLY A 30 18.63 6.49 -8.35
CA GLY A 30 20.01 6.28 -8.81
C GLY A 30 20.16 5.85 -10.27
N GLN A 31 19.27 6.24 -11.20
CA GLN A 31 19.37 6.04 -12.67
C GLN A 31 19.52 4.60 -13.18
N GLN A 32 19.77 3.61 -12.33
CA GLN A 32 19.99 2.22 -12.73
C GLN A 32 18.67 1.44 -12.69
N ASN A 33 17.95 1.44 -13.81
CA ASN A 33 17.03 0.38 -14.24
C ASN A 33 16.13 -0.26 -13.17
N ILE A 34 15.53 0.54 -12.30
CA ILE A 34 14.40 0.03 -11.52
C ILE A 34 13.19 0.02 -12.45
N THR A 35 12.97 -1.11 -13.11
CA THR A 35 11.89 -1.33 -14.08
C THR A 35 10.51 -1.31 -13.43
N ASN A 36 10.44 -1.50 -12.11
CA ASN A 36 9.19 -1.58 -11.35
C ASN A 36 8.90 -0.30 -10.55
N THR A 37 9.07 0.87 -11.17
CA THR A 37 8.59 2.13 -10.58
C THR A 37 7.16 2.41 -11.01
N ASN A 38 6.22 2.55 -10.07
CA ASN A 38 4.84 2.93 -10.37
C ASN A 38 4.41 4.12 -9.49
N ARG A 39 3.56 5.00 -10.02
CA ARG A 39 2.92 6.07 -9.24
C ARG A 39 1.58 5.55 -8.73
N LYS A 40 1.46 5.33 -7.42
CA LYS A 40 0.25 4.78 -6.78
C LYS A 40 -0.81 5.85 -6.54
N ALA A 41 -0.38 7.05 -6.15
CA ALA A 41 -1.28 8.17 -5.91
C ALA A 41 -0.65 9.46 -6.38
N ASN A 42 -1.49 10.39 -6.85
CA ASN A 42 -1.09 11.73 -7.23
C ASN A 42 -2.05 12.72 -6.57
N PHE A 43 -1.53 13.47 -5.61
CA PHE A 43 -2.25 14.55 -4.95
C PHE A 43 -1.75 15.89 -5.48
N LEU A 44 -2.45 16.96 -5.14
CA LEU A 44 -2.18 18.29 -5.67
C LEU A 44 -0.76 18.79 -5.35
N VAL A 45 -0.23 18.45 -4.17
CA VAL A 45 1.09 18.89 -3.67
C VAL A 45 2.07 17.75 -3.35
N CYS A 46 1.58 16.50 -3.38
CA CYS A 46 2.38 15.34 -3.07
C CYS A 46 1.99 14.14 -3.94
N SER A 47 2.86 13.16 -4.06
CA SER A 47 2.63 11.95 -4.84
C SER A 47 3.15 10.74 -4.07
N ILE A 48 2.54 9.57 -4.26
CA ILE A 48 3.07 8.31 -3.72
C ILE A 48 3.61 7.48 -4.88
N TYR A 49 4.88 7.13 -4.78
CA TYR A 49 5.55 6.23 -5.72
C TYR A 49 5.85 4.90 -5.06
N SER A 50 5.99 3.85 -5.87
CA SER A 50 6.33 2.50 -5.45
C SER A 50 7.50 2.01 -6.28
N ALA A 51 8.50 1.40 -5.64
CA ALA A 51 9.66 0.81 -6.27
C ALA A 51 10.19 -0.35 -5.41
N ASN A 52 10.38 -1.54 -5.97
CA ASN A 52 10.93 -2.72 -5.28
C ASN A 52 10.25 -2.97 -3.91
N ASP A 53 8.93 -3.09 -3.91
CA ASP A 53 8.06 -3.26 -2.72
C ASP A 53 8.14 -2.15 -1.66
N LYS A 54 8.83 -1.05 -1.95
CA LYS A 54 8.89 0.14 -1.13
C LYS A 54 7.98 1.24 -1.68
N ASN A 55 7.21 1.87 -0.81
CA ASN A 55 6.46 3.09 -1.05
C ASN A 55 7.27 4.32 -0.63
N TYR A 56 7.20 5.37 -1.44
CA TYR A 56 7.85 6.65 -1.21
C TYR A 56 6.81 7.76 -1.32
N LEU A 57 6.71 8.59 -0.28
CA LEU A 57 5.98 9.85 -0.34
C LEU A 57 6.88 10.90 -0.94
N ALA A 58 6.41 11.54 -1.99
CA ALA A 58 7.08 12.63 -2.65
C ALA A 58 6.37 13.94 -2.36
N ILE A 59 7.07 14.92 -1.81
CA ILE A 59 6.52 16.24 -1.44
C ILE A 59 7.63 17.27 -1.63
N LEU A 60 7.32 18.40 -2.29
CA LEU A 60 8.28 19.51 -2.51
C LEU A 60 9.63 19.07 -3.09
N ASN A 61 9.61 18.19 -4.09
CA ASN A 61 10.79 17.59 -4.73
C ASN A 61 11.67 16.69 -3.84
N GLU A 62 11.23 16.38 -2.62
CA GLU A 62 11.87 15.43 -1.72
C GLU A 62 11.13 14.09 -1.73
N PHE A 63 11.85 13.00 -1.45
CA PHE A 63 11.33 11.64 -1.42
C PHE A 63 11.59 10.98 -0.07
N TYR A 64 10.51 10.58 0.61
CA TYR A 64 10.55 9.95 1.93
C TYR A 64 10.08 8.50 1.81
N ASN A 65 10.90 7.55 2.22
CA ASN A 65 10.49 6.15 2.27
C ASN A 65 9.45 5.97 3.40
N ILE A 66 8.23 5.63 3.02
CA ILE A 66 7.10 5.36 3.92
C ILE A 66 6.76 3.87 4.00
N SER A 67 7.68 3.02 3.54
CA SER A 67 7.61 1.57 3.67
C SER A 67 8.01 1.21 5.09
N GLU A 68 7.11 1.49 6.03
CA GLU A 68 7.35 1.16 7.42
C GLU A 68 7.00 -0.31 7.67
N HIS A 69 7.86 -0.92 8.49
CA HIS A 69 7.94 -2.33 8.84
C HIS A 69 6.57 -2.85 9.30
N ASN A 70 5.90 -3.65 8.48
CA ASN A 70 4.68 -4.37 8.87
C ASN A 70 5.04 -5.56 9.78
N ASN A 71 5.66 -5.28 10.93
CA ASN A 71 5.81 -6.24 12.01
C ASN A 71 4.71 -5.98 13.04
N ASN A 72 3.76 -6.92 13.11
CA ASN A 72 2.63 -7.03 14.04
C ASN A 72 1.35 -6.24 13.71
N SER A 73 0.47 -6.88 12.92
CA SER A 73 -0.91 -7.17 13.35
C SER A 73 -1.65 -8.09 12.36
N ARG A 74 -1.08 -9.28 12.10
CA ARG A 74 -1.79 -10.40 11.46
C ARG A 74 -2.07 -11.56 12.42
N ASN A 75 -2.08 -11.31 13.73
CA ASN A 75 -2.60 -12.24 14.72
C ASN A 75 -4.05 -11.88 15.08
N ASN A 76 -4.92 -11.85 14.08
CA ASN A 76 -6.36 -12.04 14.32
C ASN A 76 -6.78 -13.27 13.55
N SER A 77 -6.59 -14.40 14.25
CA SER A 77 -7.38 -15.61 14.21
C SER A 77 -8.54 -15.57 13.22
N ARG A 78 -8.41 -16.34 12.13
CA ARG A 78 -9.56 -16.89 11.41
C ARG A 78 -10.61 -17.35 12.44
N PRO A 79 -11.88 -16.91 12.37
CA PRO A 79 -12.92 -17.66 13.04
C PRO A 79 -12.97 -19.04 12.36
N ALA A 80 -12.62 -20.08 13.11
CA ALA A 80 -12.76 -21.48 12.72
C ALA A 80 -14.24 -21.88 12.67
N ALA A 81 -15.04 -21.22 11.83
CA ALA A 81 -16.48 -21.44 11.75
C ALA A 81 -16.90 -22.44 10.66
N ASP A 82 -15.98 -22.86 9.77
CA ASP A 82 -16.32 -23.79 8.66
C ASP A 82 -15.64 -25.16 8.75
N SER A 83 -14.81 -25.44 9.76
CA SER A 83 -14.18 -26.76 9.94
C SER A 83 -14.95 -27.72 10.85
N ILE A 84 -15.98 -27.27 11.58
CA ILE A 84 -16.73 -28.13 12.51
C ILE A 84 -17.85 -28.92 11.81
N LYS A 85 -18.34 -28.48 10.63
CA LYS A 85 -19.38 -29.24 9.91
C LYS A 85 -18.87 -30.47 9.15
N THR A 86 -17.56 -30.62 8.95
CA THR A 86 -16.99 -31.78 8.24
C THR A 86 -16.70 -32.97 9.17
N ILE A 87 -16.57 -32.75 10.48
CA ILE A 87 -16.23 -33.82 11.43
C ILE A 87 -17.45 -34.70 11.76
N ASN A 88 -18.66 -34.16 11.76
CA ASN A 88 -19.87 -34.93 12.07
C ASN A 88 -20.47 -35.74 10.90
N LYS A 89 -19.83 -35.76 9.72
CA LYS A 89 -20.29 -36.55 8.56
C LYS A 89 -19.48 -37.84 8.32
N LEU A 90 -18.40 -38.06 9.08
CA LEU A 90 -17.52 -39.23 8.92
C LEU A 90 -17.68 -40.29 10.02
N GLN A 91 -18.66 -40.13 10.93
CA GLN A 91 -18.92 -41.07 12.03
C GLN A 91 -20.23 -41.87 11.91
N THR A 92 -21.01 -41.69 10.83
CA THR A 92 -22.31 -42.37 10.66
C THR A 92 -22.33 -43.49 9.61
N GLU A 93 -21.22 -43.78 8.94
CA GLU A 93 -21.14 -44.86 7.95
C GLU A 93 -20.03 -45.87 8.31
N ASN A 94 -20.22 -46.64 9.39
CA ASN A 94 -19.63 -47.98 9.56
C ASN A 94 -20.15 -48.68 10.83
N PRO A 95 -21.24 -49.47 10.77
CA PRO A 95 -21.40 -50.59 11.68
C PRO A 95 -20.66 -51.80 11.09
N LEU A 96 -19.39 -51.95 11.47
CA LEU A 96 -18.68 -53.22 11.35
C LEU A 96 -19.26 -54.16 12.43
N LYS A 97 -20.08 -55.14 12.05
CA LYS A 97 -20.28 -56.36 12.84
C LYS A 97 -19.89 -57.56 12.00
N THR A 98 -18.71 -58.05 12.37
CA THR A 98 -18.08 -59.34 12.14
C THR A 98 -19.02 -60.50 12.42
N GLY A 99 -18.91 -61.54 11.60
CA GLY A 99 -19.46 -62.86 11.90
C GLY A 99 -18.68 -63.54 13.02
N ASP A 100 -19.40 -64.37 13.77
CA ASP A 100 -19.11 -65.78 14.05
C ASP A 100 -20.46 -66.46 14.38
#